data_AF-A0A2S7WGS7-F1
#
_entry.id   AF-A0A2S7WGS7-F1
#
_cell.length_a   1.000
_cell.length_b   1.000
_cell.length_c   1.000
_cell.angle_alpha   90.00
_cell.angle_beta   90.00
_cell.angle_gamma   90.00
#
_symmetry.space_group_name_H-M   'P 1'
#
loop_
_entity.id
_entity.type
_entity.pdbx_description
1 polymer ?
#
loop_
_entity_poly.entity_id
_entity_poly.type
_entity_poly.pdbx_seq_one_letter_code
_entity_poly.pdbx_strand_id
1 'polypeptide(L)' 'MKALKQIRIIGKKDHQYYLKDYAEEPLRFQEYVNLELGLLFDEQHTIISITFLKKKRVVIVYAMKI' A
#
# COMPACT_ATOMS: atom_id res chain seq x y z
N MET A 1 0.11 16.27 -18.34
CA MET A 1 1.09 15.66 -17.42
C MET A 1 1.30 14.22 -17.83
N LYS A 2 2.56 13.76 -17.95
CA LYS A 2 2.84 12.33 -18.14
C LYS A 2 2.66 11.66 -16.78
N ALA A 3 1.91 10.57 -16.74
CA ALA A 3 1.72 9.79 -15.52
C ALA A 3 1.95 8.32 -15.85
N LEU A 4 2.69 7.63 -14.98
CA LEU A 4 2.96 6.21 -15.13
C LEU A 4 1.96 5.43 -14.28
N LYS A 5 1.21 4.51 -14.91
CA LYS A 5 0.36 3.59 -14.16
C LYS A 5 1.21 2.53 -13.49
N GLN A 6 1.02 2.37 -12.19
CA GLN A 6 1.73 1.43 -11.35
C GLN A 6 0.74 0.49 -10.67
N ILE A 7 1.22 -0.72 -10.35
CA ILE A 7 0.47 -1.73 -9.61
C ILE A 7 1.30 -2.13 -8.41
N ARG A 8 0.75 -1.94 -7.21
CA ARG A 8 1.33 -2.40 -5.95
C ARG A 8 0.50 -3.53 -5.38
N ILE A 9 1.17 -4.61 -4.97
CA ILE A 9 0.53 -5.77 -4.35
C ILE A 9 1.05 -5.86 -2.93
N ILE A 10 0.16 -5.69 -1.96
CA ILE A 10 0.46 -5.82 -0.53
C ILE A 10 -0.05 -7.19 -0.07
N GLY A 11 0.80 -7.95 0.60
CA GLY A 11 0.46 -9.25 1.15
C GLY A 11 0.91 -9.43 2.59
N LYS A 12 0.65 -10.64 3.11
CA LYS A 12 1.06 -11.05 4.46
C LYS A 12 2.57 -10.91 4.69
N LYS A 13 3.41 -11.18 3.68
CA LYS A 13 4.87 -11.08 3.81
C LYS A 13 5.33 -9.64 4.03
N ASP A 14 4.74 -8.69 3.31
CA ASP A 14 5.03 -7.26 3.44
C ASP A 14 4.64 -6.76 4.83
N HIS A 15 3.46 -7.17 5.31
CA HIS A 15 3.02 -6.86 6.67
C HIS A 15 3.94 -7.49 7.74
N GLN A 16 4.39 -8.72 7.54
CA GLN A 16 5.35 -9.37 8.45
C GLN A 16 6.71 -8.68 8.46
N TYR A 17 7.16 -8.18 7.30
CA TYR A 17 8.38 -7.41 7.19
C TYR A 17 8.27 -6.10 7.97
N TYR A 18 7.18 -5.34 7.76
CA TYR A 18 6.88 -4.14 8.52
C TYR A 18 6.93 -4.37 10.04
N LEU A 19 6.25 -5.41 10.53
CA LEU A 19 6.21 -5.74 11.96
C LEU A 19 7.58 -6.13 12.55
N LYS A 20 8.50 -6.63 11.71
CA LYS A 20 9.84 -7.02 12.15
C LYS A 20 10.76 -5.81 12.29
N ASP A 21 10.66 -4.88 11.34
CA ASP A 21 11.55 -3.73 11.24
C ASP A 21 11.06 -2.54 12.09
N TYR A 22 9.74 -2.40 12.25
CA TYR A 22 9.11 -1.33 13.01
C TYR A 22 8.46 -1.90 14.26
N ALA A 23 9.25 -2.00 15.33
CA ALA A 23 8.86 -2.59 16.61
C ALA A 23 7.98 -1.70 17.50
N GLU A 24 7.74 -0.44 17.10
CA GLU A 24 7.12 0.57 17.97
C GLU A 24 5.60 0.40 18.10
N GLU A 25 4.87 0.07 17.02
CA GLU A 25 3.44 -0.26 17.10
C GLU A 25 3.05 -1.34 16.07
N PRO A 26 2.67 -2.56 16.49
CA PRO A 26 2.25 -3.59 15.57
C PRO A 26 0.88 -3.27 14.98
N LEU A 27 0.86 -2.60 13.82
CA LEU A 27 -0.37 -2.33 13.07
C LEU A 27 -1.06 -3.63 12.67
N ARG A 28 -2.39 -3.69 12.73
CA ARG A 28 -3.16 -4.75 12.05
C ARG A 28 -3.01 -4.58 10.54
N PHE A 29 -3.25 -5.66 9.78
CA PHE A 29 -3.08 -5.65 8.32
C PHE A 29 -3.82 -4.49 7.63
N GLN A 30 -5.02 -4.14 8.09
CA GLN A 30 -5.79 -3.04 7.54
C GLN A 30 -5.17 -1.67 7.85
N GLU A 31 -4.64 -1.49 9.07
CA GLU A 31 -3.96 -0.25 9.47
C GLU A 31 -2.66 -0.08 8.69
N TYR A 32 -1.94 -1.18 8.45
CA TYR A 32 -0.78 -1.19 7.55
C TYR A 32 -1.16 -0.81 6.10
N VAL A 33 -2.27 -1.34 5.56
CA VAL A 33 -2.76 -0.92 4.24
C VAL A 33 -3.11 0.57 4.21
N ASN A 34 -3.70 1.10 5.29
CA ASN A 34 -4.00 2.54 5.39
C ASN A 34 -2.72 3.38 5.43
N LEU A 35 -1.67 2.94 6.15
CA LEU A 35 -0.36 3.58 6.14
C LEU A 35 0.21 3.66 4.72
N GLU A 36 0.18 2.54 3.98
CA GLU A 36 0.67 2.48 2.60
C GLU A 36 -0.12 3.40 1.65
N LEU A 37 -1.42 3.54 1.86
CA LEU A 37 -2.25 4.49 1.11
C LEU A 37 -1.94 5.94 1.48
N GLY A 38 -1.65 6.22 2.75
CA GLY A 38 -1.19 7.52 3.23
C GLY A 38 0.11 7.95 2.56
N LEU A 39 1.10 7.04 2.48
CA LEU A 39 2.36 7.32 1.79
C LEU A 39 2.16 7.68 0.30
N LEU A 40 1.29 6.93 -0.40
CA LEU A 40 0.96 7.25 -1.80
C LEU A 40 0.27 8.62 -1.94
N PHE A 41 -0.55 9.01 -0.96
CA PHE A 41 -1.16 10.33 -0.93
C PHE A 41 -0.13 11.43 -0.71
N ASP A 42 0.79 11.25 0.23
CA ASP A 42 1.87 12.21 0.53
C ASP A 42 2.79 12.42 -0.69
N GLU A 43 3.04 11.36 -1.46
CA GLU A 43 3.75 11.39 -2.76
C GLU A 43 2.92 11.99 -3.92
N GLN A 44 1.72 12.50 -3.63
CA GLN A 44 0.78 13.08 -4.59
C GLN A 44 0.39 12.13 -5.73
N HIS A 45 0.42 10.82 -5.47
CA HIS A 45 -0.04 9.82 -6.41
C HIS A 45 -1.57 9.74 -6.42
N THR A 46 -2.15 9.41 -7.57
CA THR A 46 -3.61 9.28 -7.68
C THR A 46 -4.00 7.81 -7.64
N ILE A 47 -4.75 7.41 -6.61
CA ILE A 47 -5.31 6.06 -6.54
C ILE A 47 -6.38 5.90 -7.63
N ILE A 48 -6.24 4.87 -8.44
CA ILE A 48 -7.19 4.51 -9.50
C ILE A 48 -8.16 3.44 -8.99
N SER A 49 -7.64 2.41 -8.31
CA SER A 49 -8.47 1.35 -7.75
C SER A 49 -7.76 0.61 -6.62
N ILE A 50 -8.53 0.11 -5.66
CA ILE A 50 -8.06 -0.76 -4.58
C ILE A 50 -8.93 -2.02 -4.59
N THR A 51 -8.31 -3.19 -4.66
CA THR A 51 -9.01 -4.48 -4.62
C THR A 51 -8.50 -5.33 -3.47
N PHE A 52 -9.42 -5.68 -2.55
CA PHE A 52 -9.14 -6.62 -1.47
C PHE A 52 -9.39 -8.05 -1.92
N LEU A 53 -8.37 -8.89 -1.75
CA LEU A 53 -8.41 -10.31 -2.07
C LEU A 53 -8.41 -11.15 -0.79
N LYS A 54 -8.72 -12.45 -0.95
CA LYS A 54 -8.64 -13.43 0.14
C LYS A 54 -7.21 -13.49 0.71
N LYS A 55 -7.08 -13.95 1.96
CA LYS A 55 -5.80 -14.22 2.66
C LYS A 55 -4.91 -12.99 2.90
N LYS A 56 -5.49 -11.84 3.25
CA LYS A 56 -4.76 -10.59 3.54
C LYS A 56 -3.85 -10.18 2.37
N ARG A 57 -4.49 -9.91 1.23
CA ARG A 57 -3.81 -9.40 0.03
C ARG A 57 -4.61 -8.24 -0.55
N VAL A 58 -3.93 -7.18 -0.95
CA VAL A 58 -4.53 -6.00 -1.55
C VAL A 58 -3.76 -5.65 -2.83
N VAL A 59 -4.49 -5.30 -3.88
CA VAL A 59 -3.93 -4.76 -5.12
C VAL A 59 -4.33 -3.30 -5.21
N ILE A 60 -3.34 -2.42 -5.33
CA ILE A 60 -3.52 -0.97 -5.47
C ILE A 60 -3.01 -0.59 -6.86
N VAL A 61 -3.87 0.02 -7.66
CA VAL A 61 -3.50 0.60 -8.95
C VAL A 61 -3.50 2.11 -8.78
N TYR A 62 -2.41 2.76 -9.16
CA TYR A 62 -2.26 4.20 -9.01
C TYR A 62 -1.51 4.83 -10.19
N ALA A 63 -1.76 6.11 -10.41
CA ALA A 63 -0.99 6.93 -11.34
C ALA A 63 0.10 7.68 -10.55
N MET A 64 1.34 7.33 -10.85
CA MET A 64 2.52 8.02 -10.34
C MET A 64 2.72 9.30 -11.17
N LYS A 65 2.81 10.44 -10.49
CA LYS A 65 3.31 11.67 -11.11
C LYS A 65 4.82 11.52 -11.33
N ILE A 66 5.26 11.85 -12.54
CA ILE A 66 6.68 11.86 -12.95
C ILE A 66 7.09 13.32 -13.18
#